data_AF-A0A090X8D6-F1
#
_entry.id   AF-A0A090X8D6-F1
#
_cell.length_a   1.000
_cell.length_b   1.000
_cell.length_c   1.000
_cell.angle_alpha   90.00
_cell.angle_beta   90.00
_cell.angle_gamma   90.00
#
_symmetry.space_group_name_H-M   'P 1'
#
loop_
_entity.id
_entity.type
_entity.pdbx_description
1 polymer ?
#
loop_
_entity_poly.entity_id
_entity_poly.type
_entity_poly.pdbx_seq_one_letter_code
_entity_poly.pdbx_strand_id
1 'polypeptide(L)'
;MSEYQMTSEVLYRIPISKLYASTDGGGKRLCEIHIYEIYSDFTNLEVRGVFNRQNYTVPLRSYYSKDANAFSPTRISLLDQQVGTHSSHSRVRRVLLSDFQNCFVFKSVNDKGRIPLCEFFVKNNTNITTGLDECWFTFLAYCGYPKAVYKTKSCYLL
;
A
#
# COMPACT_ATOMS: atom_id res chain seq x y z
N MET A 1 -15.31 15.90 19.87
CA MET A 1 -14.74 15.30 18.65
C MET A 1 -14.42 13.84 18.93
N SER A 2 -15.09 12.91 18.23
CA SER A 2 -14.66 11.50 18.11
C SER A 2 -14.18 11.33 16.67
N GLU A 3 -13.05 11.98 16.41
CA GLU A 3 -12.39 12.26 15.14
C GLU A 3 -11.49 11.08 14.71
N TYR A 4 -12.06 9.89 14.66
CA TYR A 4 -11.33 8.73 14.14
C TYR A 4 -11.14 8.90 12.63
N GLN A 5 -10.03 9.58 12.28
CA GLN A 5 -9.32 9.63 11.00
C GLN A 5 -10.24 9.81 9.78
N MET A 6 -10.26 11.03 9.22
CA MET A 6 -10.78 11.19 7.87
C MET A 6 -9.98 10.27 6.95
N THR A 7 -10.66 9.47 6.10
CA THR A 7 -10.02 8.42 5.30
C THR A 7 -8.85 8.93 4.46
N SER A 8 -8.93 10.19 4.02
CA SER A 8 -7.89 10.93 3.31
C SER A 8 -6.62 11.20 4.15
N GLU A 9 -6.73 11.38 5.46
CA GLU A 9 -5.61 11.76 6.34
C GLU A 9 -4.54 10.68 6.39
N VAL A 10 -4.95 9.41 6.28
CA VAL A 10 -4.06 8.24 6.28
C VAL A 10 -2.91 8.39 5.29
N LEU A 11 -3.16 9.08 4.17
CA LEU A 11 -2.23 9.22 3.05
C LEU A 11 -1.65 10.64 2.93
N TYR A 12 -2.27 11.62 3.57
CA TYR A 12 -2.00 13.05 3.36
C TYR A 12 -0.54 13.45 3.58
N ARG A 13 0.13 12.87 4.58
CA ARG A 13 1.52 13.24 4.96
C ARG A 13 2.60 12.41 4.30
N ILE A 14 2.21 11.45 3.46
CA ILE A 14 3.10 10.51 2.78
C ILE A 14 2.76 10.52 1.27
N PRO A 15 3.04 11.64 0.56
CA PRO A 15 2.66 11.80 -0.84
C PRO A 15 3.45 10.86 -1.76
N ILE A 16 4.68 10.50 -1.40
CA ILE A 16 5.48 9.52 -2.13
C ILE A 16 5.91 8.43 -1.16
N SER A 17 5.60 7.19 -1.49
CA SER A 17 5.96 6.02 -0.68
C SER A 17 6.47 4.88 -1.56
N LYS A 18 7.42 4.12 -1.03
CA LYS A 18 8.07 2.99 -1.69
C LYS A 18 7.77 1.70 -0.94
N LEU A 19 7.58 0.61 -1.67
CA LEU A 19 7.37 -0.70 -1.11
C LEU A 19 8.63 -1.16 -0.38
N TYR A 20 8.49 -1.42 0.91
CA TYR A 20 9.56 -1.89 1.78
C TYR A 20 9.52 -3.40 2.00
N ALA A 21 8.32 -3.97 2.14
CA ALA A 21 8.13 -5.41 2.26
C ALA A 21 6.77 -5.84 1.71
N SER A 22 6.70 -7.08 1.21
CA SER A 22 5.44 -7.65 0.73
C SER A 22 5.36 -9.16 0.95
N THR A 23 4.15 -9.66 1.13
CA THR A 23 3.85 -11.09 1.04
C THR A 23 3.85 -11.60 -0.40
N ASP A 24 3.82 -10.70 -1.38
CA ASP A 24 4.06 -11.03 -2.78
C ASP A 24 5.56 -11.16 -3.03
N GLY A 25 5.98 -12.31 -3.55
CA GLY A 25 7.38 -12.74 -3.63
C GLY A 25 7.98 -12.70 -5.04
N GLY A 26 7.39 -11.98 -6.00
CA GLY A 26 7.66 -12.20 -7.43
C GLY A 26 7.90 -10.98 -8.32
N GLY A 27 7.96 -11.24 -9.63
CA GLY A 27 8.16 -10.28 -10.73
C GLY A 27 6.90 -9.48 -11.13
N LYS A 28 5.89 -9.48 -10.25
CA LYS A 28 4.67 -8.67 -10.31
C LYS A 28 4.51 -7.99 -8.97
N ARG A 29 4.73 -6.67 -8.91
CA ARG A 29 4.79 -5.94 -7.64
C ARG A 29 4.49 -4.48 -7.86
N LEU A 30 3.81 -3.88 -6.89
CA LEU A 30 3.63 -2.44 -6.79
C LEU A 30 4.80 -1.90 -5.95
N CYS A 31 5.61 -1.02 -6.53
CA CYS A 31 6.85 -0.55 -5.92
C CYS A 31 6.77 0.86 -5.35
N GLU A 32 5.92 1.72 -5.90
CA GLU A 32 5.82 3.11 -5.47
C GLU A 32 4.38 3.60 -5.63
N ILE A 33 3.93 4.41 -4.68
CA ILE A 33 2.66 5.14 -4.75
C ILE A 33 3.00 6.61 -4.63
N HIS A 34 2.55 7.39 -5.61
CA HIS A 34 2.65 8.84 -5.65
C HIS A 34 1.25 9.45 -5.65
N ILE A 35 0.85 10.02 -4.54
CA ILE A 35 -0.41 10.73 -4.34
C ILE A 35 -0.21 12.20 -4.63
N TYR A 36 -1.01 12.76 -5.53
CA TYR A 36 -0.90 14.18 -5.92
C TYR A 36 -2.17 14.99 -5.63
N GLU A 37 -3.36 14.37 -5.59
CA GLU A 37 -4.60 15.05 -5.18
C GLU A 37 -5.41 14.17 -4.22
N ILE A 38 -5.91 14.77 -3.14
CA ILE A 38 -6.68 14.08 -2.10
C ILE A 38 -8.03 14.78 -1.93
N TYR A 39 -9.11 14.01 -2.07
CA TYR A 39 -10.48 14.44 -1.85
C TYR A 39 -11.09 13.63 -0.68
N SER A 40 -12.33 13.93 -0.31
CA SER A 40 -13.02 13.24 0.79
C SER A 40 -13.30 11.76 0.53
N ASP A 41 -13.53 11.41 -0.73
CA ASP A 41 -14.07 10.13 -1.19
C ASP A 41 -13.10 9.36 -2.11
N PHE A 42 -12.12 10.04 -2.71
CA PHE A 42 -11.06 9.43 -3.49
C PHE A 42 -9.75 10.23 -3.43
N THR A 43 -8.69 9.63 -3.97
CA THR A 43 -7.44 10.31 -4.28
C THR A 43 -7.03 10.00 -5.70
N ASN A 44 -6.47 11.00 -6.39
CA ASN A 44 -5.77 10.76 -7.64
C ASN A 44 -4.31 10.49 -7.29
N LEU A 45 -3.83 9.32 -7.74
CA LEU A 45 -2.49 8.84 -7.47
C LEU A 45 -1.94 8.12 -8.69
N GLU A 46 -0.62 7.99 -8.72
CA GLU A 46 0.11 7.18 -9.67
C GLU A 46 0.75 6.02 -8.93
N VAL A 47 0.59 4.81 -9.46
CA VAL A 47 1.32 3.64 -8.97
C VAL A 47 2.40 3.28 -9.96
N ARG A 48 3.54 2.84 -9.45
CA ARG A 48 4.65 2.33 -10.24
C ARG A 48 5.03 0.96 -9.74
N GLY A 49 5.53 0.11 -10.62
CA GLY A 49 5.89 -1.24 -10.25
C GLY A 49 6.56 -2.01 -11.35
N VAL A 50 6.65 -3.31 -11.15
CA VAL A 50 7.19 -4.26 -12.11
C VAL A 50 6.10 -5.26 -12.46
N PHE A 51 5.90 -5.52 -13.75
CA PHE A 51 5.04 -6.58 -14.26
C PHE A 51 5.79 -7.30 -15.38
N ASN A 52 6.01 -8.61 -15.22
CA ASN A 52 6.77 -9.41 -16.18
C ASN A 52 8.15 -8.81 -16.53
N ARG A 53 8.90 -8.34 -15.51
CA ARG A 53 10.22 -7.70 -15.62
C ARG A 53 10.23 -6.34 -16.35
N GLN A 54 9.08 -5.79 -16.69
CA GLN A 54 8.96 -4.45 -17.25
C GLN A 54 8.43 -3.49 -16.19
N ASN A 55 9.03 -2.29 -16.14
CA ASN A 55 8.54 -1.23 -15.28
C ASN A 55 7.25 -0.67 -15.87
N TYR A 56 6.27 -0.41 -15.02
CA TYR A 56 5.04 0.27 -15.40
C TYR A 56 4.77 1.46 -14.51
N THR A 57 3.98 2.38 -15.05
CA THR A 57 3.44 3.55 -14.36
C THR A 57 1.97 3.65 -14.75
N VAL A 58 1.08 3.72 -13.77
CA VAL A 58 -0.38 3.75 -14.00
C VAL A 58 -1.01 4.83 -13.14
N PRO A 59 -1.62 5.86 -13.75
CA PRO A 59 -2.46 6.80 -13.02
C PRO A 59 -3.79 6.13 -12.64
N LEU A 60 -4.26 6.38 -11.43
CA LEU A 60 -5.47 5.81 -10.86
C LEU A 60 -6.27 6.86 -10.12
N ARG A 61 -7.60 6.73 -10.22
CA ARG A 61 -8.50 7.28 -9.23
C ARG A 61 -8.80 6.20 -8.19
N SER A 62 -8.29 6.41 -6.98
CA SER A 62 -8.36 5.45 -5.89
C SER A 62 -9.47 5.84 -4.91
N TYR A 63 -10.54 5.06 -4.91
CA TYR A 63 -11.70 5.33 -4.05
C TYR A 63 -11.51 4.80 -2.64
N TYR A 64 -11.99 5.59 -1.69
CA TYR A 64 -12.05 5.25 -0.29
C TYR A 64 -13.36 4.52 0.03
N SER A 65 -13.30 3.56 0.94
CA SER A 65 -14.49 2.94 1.53
C SER A 65 -14.27 2.61 2.99
N LYS A 66 -15.36 2.41 3.73
CA LYS A 66 -15.33 2.10 5.16
C LYS A 66 -16.02 0.77 5.45
N ASP A 67 -15.50 0.07 6.44
CA ASP A 67 -16.12 -1.10 7.06
C ASP A 67 -16.08 -0.95 8.57
N ALA A 68 -17.15 -0.38 9.13
CA ALA A 68 -17.23 0.00 10.54
C ALA A 68 -17.10 -1.18 11.51
N ASN A 69 -17.33 -2.41 11.04
CA ASN A 69 -17.27 -3.61 11.88
C ASN A 69 -15.86 -4.22 11.96
N ALA A 70 -14.87 -3.61 11.31
CA ALA A 70 -13.50 -4.08 11.33
C ALA A 70 -12.60 -3.24 12.22
N PHE A 71 -11.57 -3.88 12.79
CA PHE A 71 -10.55 -3.23 13.62
C PHE A 71 -9.94 -1.99 12.97
N SER A 72 -9.62 -2.08 11.67
CA SER A 72 -9.36 -0.89 10.87
C SER A 72 -10.45 -0.73 9.81
N PRO A 73 -11.25 0.35 9.88
CA PRO A 73 -12.39 0.53 9.00
C PRO A 73 -11.98 0.97 7.60
N THR A 74 -10.84 1.63 7.48
CA THR A 74 -10.44 2.32 6.26
C THR A 74 -9.95 1.37 5.19
N ARG A 75 -10.50 1.54 3.98
CA ARG A 75 -10.16 0.77 2.78
C ARG A 75 -9.90 1.71 1.61
N ILE A 76 -9.03 1.26 0.72
CA ILE A 76 -8.60 1.97 -0.48
C ILE A 76 -8.55 1.00 -1.67
N SER A 77 -8.95 1.46 -2.85
CA SER A 77 -8.82 0.68 -4.09
C SER A 77 -7.52 1.00 -4.82
N LEU A 78 -6.58 0.05 -4.91
CA LEU A 78 -5.32 0.24 -5.65
C LEU A 78 -5.21 -0.79 -6.79
N LEU A 79 -4.26 -0.59 -7.72
CA LEU A 79 -4.01 -1.54 -8.82
C LEU A 79 -3.79 -2.96 -8.30
N ASP A 80 -4.40 -3.94 -8.96
CA ASP A 80 -4.10 -5.35 -8.74
C ASP A 80 -2.99 -5.80 -9.68
N GLN A 81 -1.75 -5.64 -9.23
CA GLN A 81 -0.56 -6.01 -10.00
C GLN A 81 -0.51 -7.50 -10.38
N GLN A 82 -1.29 -8.36 -9.71
CA GLN A 82 -1.33 -9.80 -10.02
C GLN A 82 -2.09 -10.06 -11.33
N VAL A 83 -3.06 -9.20 -11.65
CA VAL A 83 -3.94 -9.31 -12.82
C VAL A 83 -3.37 -8.57 -14.02
N GLY A 84 -2.81 -7.37 -13.84
CA GLY A 84 -2.17 -6.62 -14.92
C GLY A 84 -1.90 -5.16 -14.58
N THR A 85 -1.57 -4.38 -15.61
CA THR A 85 -1.19 -2.96 -15.48
C THR A 85 -2.26 -1.98 -15.99
N HIS A 86 -3.46 -2.47 -16.31
CA HIS A 86 -4.56 -1.61 -16.71
C HIS A 86 -5.25 -1.00 -15.49
N SER A 87 -5.62 0.28 -15.54
CA SER A 87 -6.23 1.01 -14.42
C SER A 87 -7.56 0.43 -13.91
N SER A 88 -8.27 -0.32 -14.76
CA SER A 88 -9.49 -1.05 -14.38
C SER A 88 -9.21 -2.25 -13.47
N HIS A 89 -7.98 -2.79 -13.45
CA HIS A 89 -7.60 -3.89 -12.58
C HIS A 89 -7.36 -3.34 -11.18
N SER A 90 -8.40 -3.32 -10.35
CA SER A 90 -8.30 -2.83 -8.98
C SER A 90 -8.55 -3.92 -7.95
N ARG A 91 -7.93 -3.74 -6.79
CA ARG A 91 -8.11 -4.58 -5.61
C ARG A 91 -8.17 -3.71 -4.37
N VAL A 92 -9.21 -3.94 -3.59
CA VAL A 92 -9.43 -3.25 -2.33
C VAL A 92 -8.42 -3.73 -1.31
N ARG A 93 -7.79 -2.76 -0.65
CA ARG A 93 -6.84 -2.95 0.44
C ARG A 93 -7.36 -2.23 1.66
N ARG A 94 -7.31 -2.90 2.81
CA ARG A 94 -7.50 -2.31 4.12
C ARG A 94 -6.19 -1.67 4.56
N VAL A 95 -6.30 -0.49 5.15
CA VAL A 95 -5.18 0.18 5.81
C VAL A 95 -5.07 -0.39 7.22
N LEU A 96 -4.11 -1.27 7.49
CA LEU A 96 -3.94 -1.82 8.83
C LEU A 96 -3.39 -0.77 9.80
N LEU A 97 -2.46 0.06 9.34
CA LEU A 97 -1.88 1.17 10.09
C LEU A 97 -1.38 2.23 9.11
N SER A 98 -1.45 3.49 9.50
CA SER A 98 -0.58 4.57 9.01
C SER A 98 -0.09 5.34 10.24
N ASP A 99 1.20 5.62 10.30
CA ASP A 99 1.77 6.46 11.36
C ASP A 99 1.65 7.97 11.03
N PHE A 100 1.04 8.30 9.88
CA PHE A 100 0.89 9.66 9.35
C PHE A 100 2.21 10.40 9.13
N GLN A 101 3.35 9.72 9.14
CA GLN A 101 4.66 10.36 9.07
C GLN A 101 5.59 9.65 8.10
N ASN A 102 5.74 8.34 8.26
CA ASN A 102 6.77 7.55 7.61
C ASN A 102 6.24 6.30 6.91
N CYS A 103 5.07 5.77 7.28
CA CYS A 103 4.66 4.47 6.76
C CYS A 103 3.16 4.21 6.80
N PHE A 104 2.77 3.26 5.95
CA PHE A 104 1.48 2.59 6.06
C PHE A 104 1.58 1.12 5.65
N VAL A 105 0.67 0.33 6.22
CA VAL A 105 0.57 -1.11 5.97
C VAL A 105 -0.79 -1.40 5.36
N PHE A 106 -0.78 -2.05 4.20
CA PHE A 106 -1.97 -2.49 3.50
C PHE A 106 -2.13 -4.00 3.55
N LYS A 107 -3.37 -4.45 3.61
CA LYS A 107 -3.74 -5.86 3.41
C LYS A 107 -4.94 -5.95 2.49
N SER A 108 -4.86 -6.76 1.44
CA SER A 108 -5.99 -6.99 0.55
C SER A 108 -7.17 -7.60 1.30
N VAL A 109 -8.37 -7.31 0.81
CA VAL A 109 -9.62 -7.86 1.36
C VAL A 109 -10.45 -8.51 0.27
N ASN A 110 -11.24 -9.51 0.64
CA ASN A 110 -12.16 -10.22 -0.27
C ASN A 110 -11.44 -10.76 -1.52
N ASP A 111 -10.41 -11.59 -1.30
CA ASP A 111 -9.47 -11.97 -2.35
C ASP A 111 -10.04 -12.97 -3.37
N LYS A 112 -11.23 -13.55 -3.15
CA LYS A 112 -11.95 -14.42 -4.10
C LYS A 112 -11.05 -15.44 -4.82
N GLY A 113 -10.14 -16.08 -4.09
CA GLY A 113 -9.19 -17.07 -4.63
C GLY A 113 -7.86 -16.51 -5.15
N ARG A 114 -7.66 -15.19 -5.15
CA ARG A 114 -6.36 -14.54 -5.40
C ARG A 114 -5.43 -14.72 -4.20
N ILE A 115 -4.13 -14.67 -4.43
CA ILE A 115 -3.13 -14.72 -3.37
C ILE A 115 -3.24 -13.44 -2.55
N PRO A 116 -3.49 -13.49 -1.22
CA PRO A 116 -3.58 -12.30 -0.38
C PRO A 116 -2.32 -11.45 -0.46
N LEU A 117 -2.52 -10.15 -0.69
CA LEU A 117 -1.46 -9.15 -0.68
C LEU A 117 -1.42 -8.52 0.71
N CYS A 118 -0.23 -8.44 1.29
CA CYS A 118 0.04 -7.52 2.36
C CYS A 118 1.34 -6.80 2.06
N GLU A 119 1.27 -5.48 2.12
CA GLU A 119 2.26 -4.58 1.56
C GLU A 119 2.57 -3.50 2.58
N PHE A 120 3.85 -3.32 2.90
CA PHE A 120 4.33 -2.28 3.79
C PHE A 120 5.07 -1.24 2.96
N PHE A 121 4.54 -0.02 2.94
CA PHE A 121 5.14 1.13 2.27
C PHE A 121 5.76 2.09 3.27
N VAL A 122 6.89 2.66 2.86
CA VAL A 122 7.65 3.65 3.62
C VAL A 122 7.75 4.92 2.79
N LYS A 123 7.57 6.07 3.41
CA LYS A 123 7.76 7.39 2.81
C LYS A 123 9.13 7.49 2.14
N ASN A 124 9.17 8.11 0.98
CA ASN A 124 10.42 8.30 0.27
C ASN A 124 11.41 9.11 1.13
N ASN A 125 12.69 8.71 1.08
CA ASN A 125 13.79 9.29 1.86
C ASN A 125 13.69 9.12 3.39
N THR A 126 12.83 8.24 3.90
CA THR A 126 12.84 7.87 5.32
C THR A 126 14.01 6.92 5.62
N ASN A 127 14.70 7.16 6.74
CA ASN A 127 15.68 6.22 7.26
C ASN A 127 14.98 4.95 7.78
N ILE A 128 15.18 3.83 7.10
CA ILE A 128 14.53 2.55 7.44
C ILE A 128 15.06 1.87 8.71
N THR A 129 16.08 2.43 9.38
CA THR A 129 16.65 1.87 10.61
C THR A 129 15.94 2.33 11.88
N THR A 130 15.10 3.36 11.83
CA THR A 130 14.47 3.97 13.00
C THR A 130 13.06 4.47 12.69
N GLY A 131 12.14 4.41 13.65
CA GLY A 131 10.82 5.05 13.52
C GLY A 131 9.82 4.32 12.62
N LEU A 132 10.02 3.01 12.41
CA LEU A 132 9.12 2.14 11.66
C LEU A 132 8.55 1.00 12.51
N ASP A 133 8.77 1.03 13.83
CA ASP A 133 8.49 -0.07 14.74
C ASP A 133 7.01 -0.46 14.76
N GLU A 134 6.09 0.51 14.78
CA GLU A 134 4.65 0.23 14.78
C GLU A 134 4.17 -0.39 13.46
N CYS A 135 4.65 0.14 12.33
CA CYS A 135 4.35 -0.41 11.01
C CYS A 135 4.94 -1.80 10.83
N TRP A 136 6.16 -2.04 11.32
CA TRP A 136 6.80 -3.35 11.25
C TRP A 136 6.10 -4.36 12.16
N PHE A 137 5.78 -3.97 13.39
CA PHE A 137 5.02 -4.80 14.32
C PHE A 137 3.65 -5.17 13.73
N THR A 138 2.91 -4.18 13.21
CA THR A 138 1.61 -4.42 12.57
C THR A 138 1.74 -5.35 11.36
N PHE A 139 2.73 -5.09 10.51
CA PHE A 139 2.96 -5.92 9.34
C PHE A 139 3.24 -7.39 9.72
N LEU A 140 4.13 -7.63 10.68
CA LEU A 140 4.41 -9.00 11.16
C LEU A 140 3.19 -9.63 11.83
N ALA A 141 2.48 -8.89 12.68
CA ALA A 141 1.33 -9.41 13.43
C ALA A 141 0.17 -9.84 12.50
N TYR A 142 -0.11 -9.07 11.45
CA TYR A 142 -1.25 -9.33 10.58
C TYR A 142 -0.92 -10.07 9.28
N CYS A 143 0.37 -10.08 8.89
CA CYS A 143 0.81 -10.61 7.59
C CYS A 143 1.89 -11.69 7.72
N GLY A 144 2.38 -11.94 8.93
CA GLY A 144 3.39 -12.95 9.21
C GLY A 144 4.75 -12.58 8.63
N TYR A 145 5.56 -13.60 8.35
CA TYR A 145 6.88 -13.41 7.75
C TYR A 145 6.75 -13.13 6.24
N PRO A 146 7.17 -11.95 5.75
CA PRO A 146 7.03 -11.59 4.35
C PRO A 146 7.91 -12.47 3.45
N LYS A 147 7.46 -12.69 2.21
CA LYS A 147 8.26 -13.38 1.19
C LYS A 147 9.34 -12.49 0.60
N ALA A 148 9.11 -11.18 0.53
CA ALA A 148 10.05 -10.21 -0.04
C ALA A 148 10.27 -9.01 0.89
N VAL A 149 11.54 -8.61 1.03
CA VAL A 149 11.98 -7.45 1.81
C VAL A 149 13.03 -6.68 0.99
N TYR A 150 12.86 -5.36 0.88
CA TYR A 150 13.59 -4.48 -0.06
C TYR A 150 14.60 -3.55 0.64
N LYS A 151 15.12 -3.93 1.82
CA LYS A 151 16.03 -3.11 2.64
C LYS A 151 17.22 -2.53 1.87
N THR A 152 17.84 -3.33 1.00
CA THR A 152 19.06 -2.94 0.24
C THR A 152 18.88 -3.06 -1.27
N LYS A 153 17.95 -3.90 -1.74
CA LYS A 153 17.60 -4.04 -3.15
C LYS A 153 16.35 -3.23 -3.44
N SER A 154 16.41 -2.41 -4.48
CA SER A 154 15.25 -1.69 -4.98
C SER A 154 14.13 -2.66 -5.36
N CYS A 155 12.88 -2.29 -5.10
CA CYS A 155 11.71 -3.03 -5.60
C CYS A 155 11.75 -3.24 -7.13
N TYR A 156 12.45 -2.39 -7.87
CA TYR A 156 12.61 -2.52 -9.31
C TYR A 156 13.69 -3.55 -9.75
N LEU A 157 14.57 -4.01 -8.86
CA LEU A 157 15.81 -4.72 -9.21
C LEU A 157 15.88 -6.20 -8.75
N LEU A 158 14.75 -6.82 -8.41
CA LEU A 158 14.66 -8.25 -8.05
C LEU A 158 14.38 -9.15 -9.26
#